data_AF-A0A9W9N8J2-F1
#
_entry.id   AF-A0A9W9N8J2-F1
#
_cell.length_a   1.000
_cell.length_b   1.000
_cell.length_c   1.000
_cell.angle_alpha   90.00
_cell.angle_beta   90.00
_cell.angle_gamma   90.00
#
_symmetry.space_group_name_H-M   'P 1'
#
loop_
_entity.id
_entity.type
_entity.pdbx_description
1 polymer ?
#
loop_
_entity_poly.entity_id
_entity_poly.type
_entity_poly.pdbx_seq_one_letter_code
_entity_poly.pdbx_strand_id
1 'polypeptide(L)'
;GKVIIFASEFNIHYGSNATKLENWQVLCFELGICHSIESISKCRKALGSVHVNLVNLVDSRRTGQKVEQFPSVAALRKYTREMNKIFPRSAAKEDGFLKALLRVIY
;
A
#
# COMPACT_ATOMS: atom_id res chain seq x y z
N GLY A 1 0.58 -6.10 -20.12
CA GLY A 1 0.48 -7.28 -19.25
C GLY A 1 0.20 -6.84 -17.82
N LYS A 2 -0.60 -7.60 -17.05
CA LYS A 2 -1.20 -7.27 -15.73
C LYS A 2 -0.47 -6.26 -14.82
N VAL A 3 0.86 -6.24 -14.80
CA VAL A 3 1.70 -5.31 -14.03
C VAL A 3 1.50 -3.83 -14.38
N ILE A 4 1.31 -3.47 -15.66
CA ILE A 4 1.10 -2.06 -16.09
C ILE A 4 -0.26 -1.53 -15.60
N ILE A 5 -1.24 -2.42 -15.39
CA ILE A 5 -2.58 -2.05 -14.94
C ILE A 5 -2.55 -1.64 -13.46
N PHE A 6 -1.79 -2.35 -12.61
CA PHE A 6 -1.83 -2.10 -11.17
C PHE A 6 -1.21 -0.75 -10.73
N ALA A 7 -0.08 -0.35 -11.29
CA ALA A 7 0.56 0.93 -10.92
C ALA A 7 -0.20 2.14 -11.49
N SER A 8 -0.78 2.00 -12.69
CA SER A 8 -1.61 3.06 -13.28
C SER A 8 -2.93 3.23 -12.54
N GLU A 9 -3.59 2.15 -12.12
CA GLU A 9 -4.79 2.20 -11.27
C GLU A 9 -4.53 2.85 -9.91
N PHE A 10 -3.39 2.60 -9.27
CA PHE A 10 -3.08 3.24 -8.00
C PHE A 10 -2.92 4.76 -8.14
N ASN A 11 -2.20 5.21 -9.16
CA ASN A 11 -2.07 6.64 -9.48
C ASN A 11 -3.42 7.32 -9.76
N ILE A 12 -4.39 6.61 -10.34
CA ILE A 12 -5.75 7.11 -10.57
C ILE A 12 -6.49 7.32 -9.24
N HIS A 13 -6.30 6.43 -8.26
CA HIS A 13 -7.09 6.45 -7.02
C HIS A 13 -6.47 7.26 -5.87
N TYR A 14 -5.14 7.35 -5.77
CA TYR A 14 -4.44 8.07 -4.70
C TYR A 14 -3.76 9.35 -5.18
N GLY A 15 -3.80 9.60 -6.48
CA GLY A 15 -3.05 10.65 -7.15
C GLY A 15 -1.59 10.25 -7.33
N SER A 16 -1.00 10.59 -8.48
CA SER A 16 0.42 10.37 -8.76
C SER A 16 1.36 11.33 -8.02
N ASN A 17 0.80 12.30 -7.28
CA ASN A 17 1.58 13.34 -6.65
C ASN A 17 1.94 12.99 -5.20
N ALA A 18 3.02 12.22 -5.03
CA ALA A 18 3.61 11.91 -3.74
C ALA A 18 4.14 13.14 -2.95
N THR A 19 4.05 14.35 -3.50
CA THR A 19 4.43 15.60 -2.82
C THR A 19 3.29 16.28 -2.05
N LYS A 20 2.03 15.81 -2.21
CA LYS A 20 0.86 16.33 -1.46
C LYS A 20 0.62 15.54 -0.17
N LEU A 21 0.60 16.21 0.98
CA LEU A 21 0.39 15.59 2.29
C LEU A 21 -0.97 14.89 2.38
N GLU A 22 -1.99 15.50 1.80
CA GLU A 22 -3.38 15.06 1.87
C GLU A 22 -3.54 13.64 1.30
N ASN A 23 -2.84 13.33 0.21
CA ASN A 23 -2.86 12.00 -0.40
C ASN A 23 -2.28 10.92 0.53
N TRP A 24 -1.22 11.27 1.29
CA TRP A 24 -0.66 10.37 2.29
C TRP A 24 -1.59 10.18 3.49
N GLN A 25 -2.26 11.24 3.93
CA GLN A 25 -3.23 11.18 5.03
C GLN A 25 -4.45 10.32 4.66
N VAL A 26 -4.93 10.39 3.41
CA VAL A 26 -6.01 9.51 2.91
C VAL A 26 -5.61 8.04 2.97
N LEU A 27 -4.41 7.70 2.52
CA LEU A 27 -3.90 6.33 2.60
C LEU A 27 -3.72 5.87 4.06
N CYS A 28 -3.21 6.75 4.93
CA CYS A 28 -3.13 6.48 6.36
C CYS A 28 -4.51 6.18 6.95
N PHE A 29 -5.51 7.01 6.66
CA PHE A 29 -6.87 6.85 7.17
C PHE A 29 -7.52 5.55 6.71
N GLU A 30 -7.42 5.20 5.43
CA GLU A 30 -7.92 3.94 4.89
C GLU A 30 -7.33 2.73 5.63
N LEU A 31 -6.06 2.82 5.99
CA LEU A 31 -5.34 1.79 6.73
C LEU A 31 -5.52 1.89 8.25
N GLY A 32 -6.43 2.75 8.73
CA GLY A 32 -6.77 2.88 10.15
C GLY A 32 -5.73 3.63 10.98
N ILE A 33 -4.85 4.40 10.35
CA ILE A 33 -3.89 5.27 11.02
C ILE A 33 -4.57 6.63 11.28
N CYS A 34 -4.56 7.11 12.53
CA CYS A 34 -5.22 8.35 12.94
C CYS A 34 -4.75 9.61 12.20
N HIS A 35 -5.67 10.58 12.08
CA HIS A 35 -5.62 11.79 11.24
C HIS A 35 -4.61 12.87 11.68
N SER A 36 -3.92 12.72 12.82
CA SER A 36 -3.05 13.77 13.38
C SER A 36 -1.61 13.72 12.83
N ILE A 37 -1.45 13.36 11.55
CA ILE A 37 -0.13 13.27 10.93
C ILE A 37 0.13 14.52 10.09
N GLU A 38 1.01 15.37 10.61
CA GLU A 38 1.29 16.71 10.06
C GLU A 38 2.39 16.73 9.01
N SER A 39 2.93 15.58 8.60
CA SER A 39 3.97 15.54 7.57
C SER A 39 4.00 14.23 6.79
N ILE A 40 4.52 14.31 5.54
CA ILE A 40 4.70 13.16 4.66
C ILE A 40 5.65 12.14 5.29
N SER A 41 6.72 12.61 5.95
CA SER A 41 7.69 11.73 6.61
C SER A 41 7.05 10.94 7.76
N LYS A 42 6.20 11.57 8.57
CA LYS A 42 5.43 10.89 9.61
C LYS A 42 4.44 9.89 9.02
N CYS A 43 3.77 10.23 7.89
CA CYS A 43 2.86 9.30 7.21
C CYS A 43 3.61 8.04 6.73
N ARG A 44 4.74 8.22 6.06
CA ARG A 44 5.59 7.11 5.58
C ARG A 44 6.05 6.22 6.72
N LYS A 45 6.42 6.80 7.86
CA LYS A 45 6.80 6.05 9.06
C LYS A 45 5.64 5.20 9.59
N ALA A 46 4.45 5.77 9.70
CA ALA A 46 3.25 5.06 10.16
C ALA A 46 2.81 3.95 9.19
N LEU A 47 2.84 4.20 7.88
CA LEU A 47 2.59 3.17 6.87
C LEU A 47 3.65 2.05 6.92
N GLY A 48 4.87 2.37 7.37
CA GLY A 48 5.93 1.42 7.67
C GLY A 48 5.59 0.39 8.75
N SER A 49 4.64 0.67 9.65
CA SER A 49 4.18 -0.30 10.66
C SER A 49 2.95 -1.10 10.23
N VAL A 50 2.31 -0.74 9.11
CA VAL A 50 1.19 -1.50 8.56
C VAL A 50 1.70 -2.70 7.77
N HIS A 51 0.98 -3.81 7.82
CA HIS A 51 1.29 -5.02 7.06
C HIS A 51 0.09 -5.41 6.23
N VAL A 52 0.14 -5.11 4.94
CA VAL A 52 -0.93 -5.42 3.97
C VAL A 52 -0.31 -6.04 2.73
N ASN A 53 -1.06 -6.91 2.05
CA ASN A 53 -0.66 -7.38 0.73
C ASN A 53 -1.05 -6.32 -0.31
N LEU A 54 -0.09 -5.87 -1.12
CA LEU A 54 -0.34 -4.77 -2.08
C LEU A 54 -1.30 -5.15 -3.22
N VAL A 55 -1.36 -6.42 -3.61
CA VAL A 55 -2.36 -6.88 -4.60
C VAL A 55 -3.76 -6.74 -4.00
N ASN A 56 -3.94 -7.21 -2.76
CA ASN A 56 -5.22 -7.05 -2.05
C ASN A 56 -5.59 -5.59 -1.84
N LEU A 57 -4.62 -4.71 -1.56
CA LEU A 57 -4.88 -3.29 -1.37
C LEU A 57 -5.47 -2.68 -2.65
N VAL A 58 -4.90 -2.97 -3.82
CA VAL A 58 -5.45 -2.51 -5.11
C VAL A 58 -6.84 -3.12 -5.37
N ASP A 59 -7.02 -4.41 -5.12
CA ASP A 59 -8.33 -5.07 -5.28
C ASP A 59 -9.41 -4.49 -4.34
N SER A 60 -9.04 -4.15 -3.10
CA SER A 60 -9.93 -3.59 -2.10
C SER A 60 -10.49 -2.23 -2.55
N ARG A 61 -9.66 -1.41 -3.21
CA ARG A 61 -10.07 -0.13 -3.81
C ARG A 61 -11.02 -0.31 -4.99
N ARG A 62 -10.77 -1.31 -5.86
CA ARG A 62 -11.65 -1.63 -7.00
C ARG A 62 -13.04 -2.10 -6.55
N THR A 63 -13.09 -2.81 -5.43
CA THR A 63 -14.31 -3.47 -4.95
C THR A 63 -15.02 -2.70 -3.82
N GLY A 64 -14.37 -1.70 -3.23
CA GLY A 64 -14.84 -1.01 -2.03
C GLY A 64 -14.76 -1.86 -0.76
N GLN A 65 -14.16 -3.06 -0.82
CA GLN A 65 -14.00 -3.92 0.34
C GLN A 65 -12.88 -3.42 1.23
N LYS A 66 -12.92 -3.76 2.51
CA LYS A 66 -11.83 -3.46 3.44
C LYS A 66 -10.64 -4.40 3.17
N VAL A 67 -9.44 -3.84 3.03
CA VAL A 67 -8.22 -4.64 2.90
C VAL A 67 -7.90 -5.38 4.20
N GLU A 68 -7.49 -6.64 4.08
CA GLU A 68 -6.97 -7.42 5.20
C GLU A 68 -5.61 -6.87 5.66
N GLN A 69 -5.49 -6.59 6.95
CA GLN A 69 -4.24 -6.22 7.59
C GLN A 69 -3.71 -7.39 8.43
N PHE A 70 -2.41 -7.61 8.36
CA PHE A 70 -1.72 -8.70 9.05
C PHE A 70 -1.08 -8.20 10.35
N PRO A 71 -1.06 -9.03 11.41
CA PRO A 71 -0.49 -8.63 12.70
C PRO A 71 1.05 -8.56 12.69
N SER A 72 1.70 -9.16 11.69
CA SER A 72 3.17 -9.16 11.59
C SER A 72 3.64 -9.33 10.14
N VAL A 73 4.89 -8.97 9.89
CA VAL A 73 5.55 -9.25 8.60
C VAL A 73 5.59 -10.75 8.31
N ALA A 74 5.76 -11.61 9.34
CA ALA A 74 5.76 -13.06 9.17
C ALA A 74 4.40 -13.58 8.69
N ALA A 75 3.30 -13.08 9.26
CA ALA A 75 1.95 -13.42 8.83
C ALA A 75 1.69 -12.96 7.38
N LEU A 76 2.08 -11.71 7.05
CA LEU A 76 2.00 -11.20 5.67
C LEU A 76 2.80 -12.06 4.69
N ARG A 77 4.02 -12.47 5.04
CA ARG A 77 4.87 -13.33 4.21
C ARG A 77 4.22 -14.68 3.94
N LYS A 78 3.73 -15.34 5.01
CA LYS A 78 3.04 -16.62 4.92
C LYS A 78 1.87 -16.53 3.94
N TYR A 79 0.95 -15.59 4.19
CA TYR A 79 -0.20 -15.35 3.31
C TYR A 79 0.21 -15.07 1.87
N THR A 80 1.16 -14.14 1.67
CA THR A 80 1.58 -13.72 0.32
C THR A 80 2.14 -14.88 -0.49
N ARG A 81 2.88 -15.79 0.15
CA ARG A 81 3.44 -16.99 -0.47
C ARG A 81 2.38 -18.05 -0.74
N GLU A 82 1.54 -18.36 0.25
CA GLU A 82 0.47 -19.36 0.12
C GLU A 82 -0.54 -18.98 -0.97
N MET A 83 -0.87 -17.70 -1.08
CA MET A 83 -1.80 -17.19 -2.09
C MET A 83 -1.15 -16.82 -3.42
N ASN A 84 0.18 -16.90 -3.53
CA ASN A 84 0.97 -16.46 -4.69
C ASN A 84 0.66 -15.01 -5.14
N LYS A 85 0.44 -14.09 -4.19
CA LYS A 85 0.06 -12.69 -4.43
C LYS A 85 1.24 -11.73 -4.34
N ILE A 86 2.22 -11.89 -5.22
CA ILE A 86 3.47 -11.10 -5.18
C ILE A 86 3.31 -9.81 -5.99
N PHE A 87 3.50 -8.67 -5.34
CA PHE A 87 3.49 -7.38 -6.02
C PHE A 87 4.88 -7.04 -6.58
N PRO A 88 5.00 -6.64 -7.86
CA PRO A 88 6.28 -6.30 -8.46
C PRO A 88 6.95 -5.10 -7.77
N ARG A 89 8.21 -5.26 -7.35
CA ARG A 89 8.97 -4.22 -6.65
C ARG A 89 9.18 -2.96 -7.49
N SER A 90 9.40 -3.10 -8.80
CA SER A 90 9.59 -1.96 -9.73
C SER A 90 8.33 -1.08 -9.78
N ALA A 91 7.16 -1.70 -9.98
CA ALA A 91 5.87 -1.01 -10.01
C ALA A 91 5.61 -0.19 -8.73
N ALA A 92 5.92 -0.75 -7.56
CA ALA A 92 5.72 -0.03 -6.29
C ALA A 92 6.72 1.12 -6.10
N LYS A 93 7.89 1.06 -6.72
CA LYS A 93 8.87 2.15 -6.67
C LYS A 93 8.49 3.31 -7.58
N GLU A 94 7.89 3.03 -8.73
CA GLU A 94 7.41 4.03 -9.68
C GLU A 94 6.23 4.83 -9.11
N ASP A 95 5.34 4.15 -8.39
CA ASP A 95 4.17 4.76 -7.74
C ASP A 95 4.52 5.71 -6.56
N GLY A 96 5.62 5.43 -5.86
CA GLY A 96 6.10 6.25 -4.74
C GLY A 96 5.36 6.04 -3.41
N PHE A 97 4.02 5.94 -3.41
CA PHE A 97 3.21 5.67 -2.21
C PHE A 97 3.36 4.22 -1.75
N LEU A 98 3.16 3.28 -2.67
CA LEU A 98 3.27 1.84 -2.41
C LEU A 98 4.66 1.45 -1.89
N LYS A 99 5.70 2.23 -2.21
CA LYS A 99 7.05 2.04 -1.67
C LYS A 99 7.08 2.06 -0.14
N ALA A 100 6.23 2.85 0.52
CA ALA A 100 6.17 2.89 2.00
C ALA A 100 5.61 1.60 2.62
N LEU A 101 4.79 0.88 1.85
CA LEU A 101 4.11 -0.35 2.26
C LEU A 101 4.86 -1.62 1.83
N LEU A 102 5.88 -1.51 0.96
CA LEU A 102 6.68 -2.66 0.51
C LEU A 102 7.31 -3.41 1.68
N ARG A 103 7.18 -4.74 1.65
CA ARG A 103 7.87 -5.66 2.56
C ARG A 103 8.62 -6.70 1.75
N VAL A 104 9.79 -7.09 2.26
CA VAL A 104 10.56 -8.20 1.71
C VAL A 104 9.80 -9.49 2.01
N ILE A 105 9.45 -10.26 0.97
CA ILE A 105 8.63 -11.47 1.11
C ILE A 105 9.47 -12.73 1.39
N TYR A 106 10.70 -12.76 0.87
CA TYR A 106 11.64 -13.88 0.97
C TYR A 106 12.82 -13.53 1.87
#